data_AF-A0A2W4P247-F1
#
_entry.id   AF-A0A2W4P247-F1
#
_cell.length_a   1.000
_cell.length_b   1.000
_cell.length_c   1.000
_cell.angle_alpha   90.00
_cell.angle_beta   90.00
_cell.angle_gamma   90.00
#
_symmetry.space_group_name_H-M   'P 1'
#
loop_
_entity.id
_entity.type
_entity.pdbx_description
1 polymer ?
#
loop_
_entity_poly.entity_id
_entity_poly.type
_entity_poly.pdbx_seq_one_letter_code
_entity_poly.pdbx_strand_id
1 'polypeptide(L)'
;MFAAAVVGAAAPAVADDAGAELYARNCAACHGRALQGSGLGPALSTATYRYGGQREDFVRIIRAGIPSQRMPAFEGILSASEIATLADFLPARQGAESEDTPRDFSRRKDGGTVHTLDYVMNAEVFVDGLQTPWALVFLDAHTALVTERPGRLRLVEQGVLREAPVAGTPEVFSHTHEWNQGGLLDVALDPAYPENGWIYLSYSHGLPAAGGGQTRAMTKVVRGRIRDHRWVDQEVLYEADPSAYNENFWHYGGRMALDAEGRLYFSVGDRGAAEQAREPTRPNGKIHRIMADGTVPQDNPFQGRADALASVYSYGHRNPQGLTLEPGTGRLWATEH
;
A
#
# COMPACT_ATOMS: atom_id res chain seq x y z
N MET A 1 -60.87 -39.64 11.33
CA MET A 1 -60.93 -38.17 11.23
C MET A 1 -59.93 -37.57 12.20
N PHE A 2 -58.77 -37.13 11.72
CA PHE A 2 -57.90 -36.20 12.45
C PHE A 2 -57.43 -35.17 11.43
N ALA A 3 -57.94 -33.95 11.57
CA ALA A 3 -57.61 -32.81 10.73
C ALA A 3 -56.24 -32.27 11.16
N ALA A 4 -55.29 -32.25 10.22
CA ALA A 4 -54.03 -31.54 10.41
C ALA A 4 -54.26 -30.07 10.05
N ALA A 5 -54.08 -29.20 11.05
CA ALA A 5 -54.12 -27.76 10.86
C ALA A 5 -52.91 -27.32 10.02
N VAL A 6 -53.19 -26.70 8.87
CA VAL A 6 -52.19 -25.97 8.10
C VAL A 6 -51.88 -24.68 8.85
N VAL A 7 -50.69 -24.61 9.43
CA VAL A 7 -50.14 -23.35 9.94
C VAL A 7 -49.76 -22.52 8.71
N GLY A 8 -50.54 -21.49 8.42
CA GLY A 8 -50.23 -20.53 7.40
C GLY A 8 -48.90 -19.84 7.73
N ALA A 9 -47.95 -19.91 6.80
CA ALA A 9 -46.78 -19.04 6.84
C ALA A 9 -47.29 -17.59 6.78
N ALA A 10 -47.08 -16.84 7.86
CA ALA A 10 -47.26 -15.40 7.84
C ALA A 10 -46.33 -14.83 6.77
N ALA A 11 -46.88 -14.02 5.86
CA ALA A 11 -46.09 -13.26 4.91
C ALA A 11 -45.04 -12.42 5.66
N PRO A 12 -43.77 -12.37 5.19
CA PRO A 12 -42.79 -11.50 5.81
C PRO A 12 -43.23 -10.04 5.66
N ALA A 13 -43.14 -9.31 6.76
CA ALA A 13 -43.58 -7.94 6.90
C ALA A 13 -42.83 -6.99 5.95
N VAL A 14 -43.57 -6.01 5.46
CA VAL A 14 -43.27 -4.99 4.43
C VAL A 14 -42.22 -3.94 4.88
N ALA A 15 -41.31 -4.28 5.80
CA ALA A 15 -40.37 -3.32 6.42
C ALA A 15 -38.98 -3.24 5.76
N ASP A 16 -38.62 -4.19 4.88
CA ASP A 16 -37.25 -4.36 4.38
C ASP A 16 -36.92 -3.53 3.11
N ASP A 17 -37.92 -2.88 2.49
CA ASP A 17 -37.73 -2.17 1.21
C ASP A 17 -37.36 -0.68 1.38
N ALA A 18 -37.95 0.01 2.36
CA ALA A 18 -37.74 1.45 2.54
C ALA A 18 -36.30 1.82 2.94
N GLY A 19 -35.69 1.03 3.85
CA GLY A 19 -34.29 1.21 4.25
C GLY A 19 -33.32 0.89 3.11
N ALA A 20 -33.60 -0.17 2.35
CA ALA A 20 -32.81 -0.55 1.19
C ALA A 20 -32.86 0.51 0.09
N GLU A 21 -34.03 1.07 -0.19
CA GLU A 21 -34.22 2.12 -1.19
C GLU A 21 -33.54 3.43 -0.78
N LEU A 22 -33.68 3.84 0.49
CA LEU A 22 -32.97 4.99 1.05
C LEU A 22 -31.45 4.80 0.96
N TYR A 23 -30.96 3.61 1.27
CA TYR A 23 -29.54 3.28 1.20
C TYR A 23 -29.04 3.33 -0.25
N ALA A 24 -29.77 2.72 -1.19
CA ALA A 24 -29.41 2.68 -2.60
C ALA A 24 -29.28 4.08 -3.21
N ARG A 25 -30.18 5.00 -2.84
CA ARG A 25 -30.18 6.38 -3.34
C ARG A 25 -29.09 7.26 -2.73
N ASN A 26 -28.78 7.09 -1.45
CA ASN A 26 -28.00 8.08 -0.70
C ASN A 26 -26.61 7.60 -0.28
N CYS A 27 -26.41 6.28 -0.12
CA CYS A 27 -25.23 5.74 0.55
C CYS A 27 -24.44 4.77 -0.35
N ALA A 28 -25.13 4.03 -1.23
CA ALA A 28 -24.53 2.96 -2.04
C ALA A 28 -23.41 3.43 -2.98
N ALA A 29 -23.40 4.70 -3.40
CA ALA A 29 -22.33 5.24 -4.24
C ALA A 29 -20.96 5.24 -3.52
N CYS A 30 -20.96 5.43 -2.19
CA CYS A 30 -19.73 5.43 -1.39
C CYS A 30 -19.50 4.08 -0.69
N HIS A 31 -20.57 3.40 -0.28
CA HIS A 31 -20.47 2.20 0.55
C HIS A 31 -20.76 0.89 -0.22
N GLY A 32 -20.96 0.98 -1.53
CA GLY A 32 -21.31 -0.16 -2.39
C GLY A 32 -22.77 -0.56 -2.26
N ARG A 33 -23.38 -1.08 -3.34
CA ARG A 33 -24.80 -1.48 -3.32
C ARG A 33 -25.12 -2.60 -2.32
N ALA A 34 -24.14 -3.42 -1.98
CA ALA A 34 -24.25 -4.53 -1.04
C ALA A 34 -23.50 -4.26 0.28
N LEU A 35 -23.28 -2.97 0.64
CA LEU A 35 -22.59 -2.56 1.87
C LEU A 35 -21.12 -3.00 1.95
N GLN A 36 -20.54 -3.49 0.86
CA GLN A 36 -19.19 -4.04 0.81
C GLN A 36 -18.08 -2.98 0.83
N GLY A 37 -18.45 -1.70 0.81
CA GLY A 37 -17.53 -0.59 0.68
C GLY A 37 -17.16 -0.31 -0.77
N SER A 38 -16.47 0.80 -0.96
CA SER A 38 -15.83 1.16 -2.22
C SER A 38 -14.51 1.89 -1.94
N GLY A 39 -13.80 2.33 -2.97
CA GLY A 39 -12.65 3.23 -2.78
C GLY A 39 -13.00 4.58 -2.15
N LEU A 40 -14.29 4.94 -2.06
CA LEU A 40 -14.78 6.20 -1.49
C LEU A 40 -15.26 6.08 -0.04
N GLY A 41 -15.67 4.89 0.40
CA GLY A 41 -16.25 4.69 1.72
C GLY A 41 -16.06 3.25 2.22
N PRO A 42 -15.87 3.04 3.53
CA PRO A 42 -15.62 1.72 4.08
C PRO A 42 -16.83 0.79 3.93
N ALA A 43 -16.58 -0.51 4.06
CA ALA A 43 -17.64 -1.50 4.18
C ALA A 43 -18.50 -1.25 5.42
N LEU A 44 -19.82 -1.32 5.22
CA LEU A 44 -20.83 -1.26 6.27
C LEU A 44 -21.47 -2.63 6.54
N SER A 45 -20.94 -3.69 5.93
CA SER A 45 -21.33 -5.08 6.20
C SER A 45 -20.57 -5.70 7.38
N THR A 46 -19.56 -5.00 7.93
CA THR A 46 -18.70 -5.52 9.00
C THR A 46 -19.34 -5.34 10.38
N ALA A 47 -19.02 -6.23 11.33
CA ALA A 47 -19.46 -6.12 12.72
C ALA A 47 -18.62 -5.12 13.55
N THR A 48 -17.56 -4.53 12.98
CA THR A 48 -16.62 -3.67 13.71
C THR A 48 -16.53 -2.29 13.06
N TYR A 49 -17.09 -1.29 13.72
CA TYR A 49 -17.08 0.10 13.24
C TYR A 49 -16.11 0.97 14.03
N ARG A 50 -15.36 1.81 13.31
CA ARG A 50 -14.39 2.74 13.88
C ARG A 50 -15.02 3.85 14.74
N TYR A 51 -16.27 4.23 14.48
CA TYR A 51 -16.93 5.40 15.09
C TYR A 51 -18.17 5.06 15.93
N GLY A 52 -18.24 3.80 16.39
CA GLY A 52 -19.40 3.23 17.08
C GLY A 52 -20.28 2.42 16.13
N GLY A 53 -20.95 1.40 16.66
CA GLY A 53 -21.71 0.40 15.89
C GLY A 53 -23.11 0.15 16.44
N GLN A 54 -23.56 0.99 17.37
CA GLN A 54 -24.93 0.94 17.89
C GLN A 54 -25.84 1.82 17.03
N ARG A 55 -27.15 1.59 17.14
CA ARG A 55 -28.18 2.35 16.40
C ARG A 55 -28.00 3.86 16.54
N GLU A 56 -27.74 4.33 17.76
CA GLU A 56 -27.55 5.75 18.07
C GLU A 56 -26.29 6.33 17.41
N ASP A 57 -25.26 5.52 17.23
CA ASP A 57 -24.05 5.90 16.50
C ASP A 57 -24.36 6.11 15.02
N PHE A 58 -25.12 5.20 14.40
CA PHE A 58 -25.52 5.36 13.00
C PHE A 58 -26.36 6.62 12.81
N VAL A 59 -27.33 6.89 13.68
CA VAL A 59 -28.13 8.12 13.62
C VAL A 59 -27.23 9.35 13.69
N ARG A 60 -26.30 9.40 14.66
CA ARG A 60 -25.37 10.52 14.84
C ARG A 60 -24.45 10.69 13.62
N ILE A 61 -23.88 9.60 13.12
CA ILE A 61 -22.93 9.60 12.00
C ILE A 61 -23.61 9.99 10.68
N ILE A 62 -24.79 9.43 10.38
CA ILE A 62 -25.51 9.77 9.15
C ILE A 62 -25.94 11.25 9.19
N ARG A 63 -26.45 11.71 10.34
CA ARG A 63 -26.88 13.10 10.52
C ARG A 63 -25.73 14.08 10.34
N ALA A 64 -24.63 13.90 11.08
CA ALA A 64 -23.54 14.87 11.16
C ALA A 64 -22.40 14.64 10.15
N GLY A 65 -22.37 13.48 9.50
CA GLY A 65 -21.26 13.04 8.66
C GLY A 65 -19.98 12.77 9.47
N ILE A 66 -18.89 12.55 8.75
CA ILE A 66 -17.54 12.44 9.31
C ILE A 66 -16.60 13.29 8.43
N PRO A 67 -16.49 14.60 8.72
CA PRO A 67 -15.73 15.53 7.87
C PRO A 67 -14.27 15.11 7.64
N SER A 68 -13.62 14.55 8.67
CA SER A 68 -12.24 14.05 8.57
C SER A 68 -12.06 12.86 7.63
N GLN A 69 -13.14 12.15 7.30
CA GLN A 69 -13.18 11.02 6.38
C GLN A 69 -13.94 11.36 5.08
N ARG A 70 -14.25 12.65 4.87
CA ARG A 70 -15.04 13.13 3.72
C ARG A 70 -16.43 12.50 3.60
N MET A 71 -16.99 11.95 4.68
CA MET A 71 -18.39 11.53 4.71
C MET A 71 -19.26 12.78 4.94
N PRO A 72 -20.15 13.14 4.01
CA PRO A 72 -21.00 14.33 4.16
C PRO A 72 -22.05 14.14 5.27
N ALA A 73 -22.53 15.26 5.81
CA ALA A 73 -23.69 15.29 6.68
C ALA A 73 -24.97 15.14 5.86
N PHE A 74 -25.93 14.32 6.33
CA PHE A 74 -27.24 14.17 5.68
C PHE A 74 -28.36 14.92 6.42
N GLU A 75 -28.05 15.63 7.50
CA GLU A 75 -28.99 16.60 8.07
C GLU A 75 -29.35 17.67 7.03
N GLY A 76 -30.66 17.88 6.83
CA GLY A 76 -31.17 18.78 5.79
C GLY A 76 -31.31 18.14 4.40
N ILE A 77 -30.79 16.92 4.21
CA ILE A 77 -31.00 16.10 3.00
C ILE A 77 -32.02 15.00 3.28
N LEU A 78 -31.90 14.34 4.45
CA LEU A 78 -32.82 13.32 4.93
C LEU A 78 -33.58 13.80 6.17
N SER A 79 -34.84 13.40 6.29
CA SER A 79 -35.63 13.63 7.50
C SER A 79 -35.12 12.77 8.66
N ALA A 80 -35.44 13.18 9.90
CA ALA A 80 -35.07 12.41 11.09
C ALA A 80 -35.62 10.97 11.07
N SER A 81 -36.81 10.76 10.49
CA SER A 81 -37.39 9.44 10.29
C SER A 81 -36.61 8.60 9.26
N GLU A 82 -36.17 9.19 8.15
CA GLU A 82 -35.38 8.46 7.14
C GLU A 82 -33.99 8.09 7.67
N ILE A 83 -33.37 8.98 8.45
CA ILE A 83 -32.11 8.67 9.14
C ILE A 83 -32.30 7.53 10.15
N ALA A 84 -33.41 7.53 10.90
CA ALA A 84 -33.75 6.44 11.79
C ALA A 84 -33.95 5.12 11.02
N THR A 85 -34.67 5.15 9.90
CA THR A 85 -34.87 3.98 9.03
C THR A 85 -33.54 3.43 8.49
N LEU A 86 -32.60 4.28 8.09
CA LEU A 86 -31.25 3.84 7.71
C LEU A 86 -30.49 3.23 8.89
N ALA A 87 -30.56 3.83 10.07
CA ALA A 87 -29.91 3.32 11.27
C ALA A 87 -30.46 1.97 11.74
N ASP A 88 -31.73 1.66 11.44
CA ASP A 88 -32.34 0.35 11.69
C ASP A 88 -31.98 -0.68 10.59
N PHE A 89 -31.84 -0.23 9.35
CA PHE A 89 -31.49 -1.06 8.21
C PHE A 89 -30.05 -1.61 8.26
N LEU A 90 -29.08 -0.76 8.63
CA LEU A 90 -27.65 -1.12 8.58
C LEU A 90 -27.31 -2.33 9.47
N PRO A 91 -27.72 -2.41 10.75
CA PRO A 91 -27.50 -3.58 11.60
C PRO A 91 -28.16 -4.85 11.08
N ALA A 92 -29.39 -4.74 10.53
CA ALA A 92 -30.15 -5.88 10.03
C ALA A 92 -29.50 -6.55 8.81
N ARG A 93 -28.61 -5.83 8.10
CA ARG A 93 -27.82 -6.35 6.97
C ARG A 93 -26.39 -6.72 7.33
N GLN A 94 -25.97 -6.59 8.59
CA GLN A 94 -24.70 -7.12 9.07
C GLN A 94 -24.75 -8.65 9.05
N GLY A 95 -23.83 -9.29 8.33
CA GLY A 95 -23.79 -10.74 8.18
C GLY A 95 -24.73 -11.32 7.12
N ALA A 96 -25.51 -10.49 6.40
CA ALA A 96 -26.06 -10.92 5.13
C ALA A 96 -24.88 -11.15 4.17
N GLU A 97 -24.64 -12.40 3.79
CA GLU A 97 -23.56 -12.76 2.88
C GLU A 97 -23.65 -11.86 1.64
N SER A 98 -22.58 -11.12 1.35
CA SER A 98 -22.45 -10.50 0.05
C SER A 98 -22.60 -11.60 -1.00
N GLU A 99 -23.37 -11.38 -2.06
CA GLU A 99 -23.27 -12.19 -3.28
C GLU A 99 -21.87 -12.11 -3.92
N ASP A 100 -20.93 -11.38 -3.32
CA ASP A 100 -19.51 -11.63 -3.50
C ASP A 100 -19.16 -12.88 -2.68
N THR A 101 -19.21 -14.02 -3.36
CA THR A 101 -18.61 -15.28 -2.89
C THR A 101 -17.24 -14.92 -2.30
N PRO A 102 -16.82 -15.44 -1.14
CA PRO A 102 -15.45 -15.23 -0.66
C PRO A 102 -14.52 -15.49 -1.84
N ARG A 103 -13.79 -14.46 -2.30
CA ARG A 103 -12.86 -14.65 -3.40
C ARG A 103 -11.94 -15.76 -2.92
N ASP A 104 -12.06 -16.89 -3.58
CA ASP A 104 -11.21 -18.02 -3.29
C ASP A 104 -9.81 -17.62 -3.73
N PHE A 105 -9.06 -17.03 -2.81
CA PHE A 105 -7.63 -16.82 -2.94
C PHE A 105 -6.87 -18.13 -2.68
N SER A 106 -7.55 -19.29 -2.59
CA SER A 106 -6.85 -20.55 -2.77
C SER A 106 -6.07 -20.42 -4.06
N ARG A 107 -4.76 -20.62 -3.92
CA ARG A 107 -3.82 -20.51 -5.02
C ARG A 107 -4.40 -21.31 -6.17
N ARG A 108 -4.74 -20.65 -7.29
CA ARG A 108 -4.60 -21.33 -8.58
C ARG A 108 -3.11 -21.65 -8.67
N LYS A 109 -2.75 -22.86 -8.22
CA LYS A 109 -1.40 -23.40 -8.32
C LYS A 109 -1.04 -23.60 -9.79
N ASP A 110 -2.05 -23.68 -10.63
CA ASP A 110 -1.91 -24.03 -12.02
C ASP A 110 -2.12 -22.74 -12.82
N GLY A 111 -1.16 -22.44 -13.67
CA GLY A 111 -1.30 -21.38 -14.65
C GLY A 111 -2.51 -21.58 -15.58
N GLY A 112 -2.75 -20.63 -16.46
CA GLY A 112 -3.75 -20.73 -17.49
C GLY A 112 -4.35 -19.39 -17.88
N THR A 113 -5.43 -19.48 -18.66
CA THR A 113 -6.09 -18.30 -19.23
C THR A 113 -6.88 -17.54 -18.16
N VAL A 114 -6.51 -16.27 -17.96
CA VAL A 114 -7.18 -15.28 -17.12
C VAL A 114 -7.91 -14.29 -18.03
N HIS A 115 -9.23 -14.19 -17.86
CA HIS A 115 -10.03 -13.17 -18.52
C HIS A 115 -10.14 -11.94 -17.62
N THR A 116 -9.79 -10.78 -18.16
CA THR A 116 -10.03 -9.47 -17.55
C THR A 116 -11.11 -8.73 -18.33
N LEU A 117 -11.48 -7.53 -17.88
CA LEU A 117 -12.46 -6.70 -18.59
C LEU A 117 -12.02 -6.39 -20.03
N ASP A 118 -10.72 -6.16 -20.23
CA ASP A 118 -10.17 -5.65 -21.48
C ASP A 118 -9.31 -6.69 -22.24
N TYR A 119 -8.75 -7.68 -21.54
CA TYR A 119 -7.77 -8.61 -22.11
C TYR A 119 -8.00 -10.06 -21.68
N VAL A 120 -7.62 -10.97 -22.56
CA VAL A 120 -7.40 -12.38 -22.22
C VAL A 120 -5.90 -12.59 -22.08
N MET A 121 -5.46 -13.03 -20.91
CA MET A 121 -4.05 -13.24 -20.58
C MET A 121 -3.79 -14.71 -20.27
N ASN A 122 -2.60 -15.20 -20.52
CA ASN A 122 -2.13 -16.47 -19.94
C ASN A 122 -1.23 -16.13 -18.75
N ALA A 123 -1.55 -16.65 -17.57
CA ALA A 123 -0.78 -16.44 -16.35
C ALA A 123 -0.13 -17.76 -15.93
N GLU A 124 1.13 -17.74 -15.54
CA GLU A 124 1.84 -18.92 -15.06
C GLU A 124 2.55 -18.62 -13.73
N VAL A 125 2.70 -19.65 -12.90
CA VAL A 125 3.47 -19.53 -11.66
C VAL A 125 4.95 -19.59 -12.01
N PHE A 126 5.63 -18.46 -11.92
CA PHE A 126 7.08 -18.39 -12.12
C PHE A 126 7.85 -18.99 -10.94
N VAL A 127 7.42 -18.69 -9.71
CA VAL A 127 8.05 -19.16 -8.47
C VAL A 127 7.03 -19.12 -7.32
N ASP A 128 7.13 -20.07 -6.38
CA ASP A 128 6.32 -20.10 -5.16
C ASP A 128 7.18 -20.07 -3.89
N GLY A 129 6.55 -20.24 -2.72
CA GLY A 129 7.26 -20.29 -1.43
C GLY A 129 7.74 -18.93 -0.88
N LEU A 130 7.45 -17.81 -1.56
CA LEU A 130 7.76 -16.47 -1.09
C LEU A 130 6.84 -16.03 0.07
N GLN A 131 7.39 -15.25 1.01
CA GLN A 131 6.69 -14.62 2.13
C GLN A 131 6.62 -13.11 1.91
N THR A 132 5.43 -12.60 1.56
CA THR A 132 5.18 -11.16 1.39
C THR A 132 6.22 -10.49 0.46
N PRO A 133 6.36 -10.96 -0.80
CA PRO A 133 7.27 -10.35 -1.76
C PRO A 133 6.88 -8.88 -2.03
N TRP A 134 7.87 -8.02 -2.29
CA TRP A 134 7.66 -6.58 -2.51
C TRP A 134 8.15 -6.10 -3.89
N ALA A 135 9.33 -6.54 -4.31
CA ALA A 135 9.88 -6.28 -5.63
C ALA A 135 10.64 -7.48 -6.19
N LEU A 136 10.80 -7.49 -7.51
CA LEU A 136 11.58 -8.47 -8.25
C LEU A 136 12.38 -7.75 -9.34
N VAL A 137 13.63 -8.16 -9.54
CA VAL A 137 14.42 -7.79 -10.71
C VAL A 137 15.12 -9.00 -11.30
N PHE A 138 15.17 -9.10 -12.62
CA PHE A 138 15.88 -10.15 -13.33
C PHE A 138 17.36 -9.76 -13.49
N LEU A 139 18.26 -10.64 -13.05
CA LEU A 139 19.70 -10.52 -13.32
C LEU A 139 20.01 -10.96 -14.76
N ASP A 140 19.26 -11.96 -15.24
CA ASP A 140 19.30 -12.49 -16.59
C ASP A 140 17.95 -13.19 -16.90
N ALA A 141 17.85 -13.90 -18.03
CA ALA A 141 16.63 -14.57 -18.48
C ALA A 141 16.10 -15.66 -17.53
N HIS A 142 16.92 -16.16 -16.62
CA HIS A 142 16.61 -17.31 -15.75
C HIS A 142 16.88 -17.04 -14.27
N THR A 143 17.55 -15.93 -13.94
CA THR A 143 17.93 -15.58 -12.57
C THR A 143 17.25 -14.29 -12.15
N ALA A 144 16.57 -14.30 -11.00
CA ALA A 144 15.92 -13.13 -10.45
C ALA A 144 16.19 -12.97 -8.96
N LEU A 145 16.27 -11.72 -8.51
CA LEU A 145 16.23 -11.36 -7.10
C LEU A 145 14.82 -10.95 -6.72
N VAL A 146 14.36 -11.38 -5.54
CA VAL A 146 13.06 -10.98 -4.96
C VAL A 146 13.30 -10.44 -3.56
N THR A 147 12.77 -9.26 -3.25
CA THR A 147 12.74 -8.76 -1.88
C THR A 147 11.49 -9.25 -1.17
N GLU A 148 11.65 -9.67 0.07
CA GLU A 148 10.57 -10.03 0.98
C GLU A 148 10.55 -9.06 2.16
N ARG A 149 9.38 -8.47 2.44
CA ARG A 149 9.21 -7.47 3.50
C ARG A 149 9.82 -7.86 4.86
N PRO A 150 9.77 -9.13 5.32
CA PRO A 150 10.45 -9.55 6.54
C PRO A 150 11.97 -9.36 6.60
N GLY A 151 12.63 -8.88 5.52
CA GLY A 151 14.05 -8.54 5.51
C GLY A 151 14.93 -9.48 4.70
N ARG A 152 14.35 -10.24 3.75
CA ARG A 152 15.07 -11.27 3.01
C ARG A 152 15.18 -10.91 1.55
N LEU A 153 16.40 -10.92 1.02
CA LEU A 153 16.64 -10.94 -0.42
C LEU A 153 16.75 -12.40 -0.87
N ARG A 154 15.87 -12.82 -1.77
CA ARG A 154 15.75 -14.18 -2.27
C ARG A 154 16.33 -14.27 -3.67
N LEU A 155 16.93 -15.41 -3.98
CA LEU A 155 17.44 -15.73 -5.31
C LEU A 155 16.55 -16.83 -5.91
N VAL A 156 16.05 -16.56 -7.12
CA VAL A 156 15.30 -17.50 -7.94
C VAL A 156 16.15 -17.84 -9.15
N GLU A 157 16.36 -19.13 -9.40
CA GLU A 157 17.11 -19.63 -10.54
C GLU A 157 16.27 -20.67 -11.28
N GLN A 158 16.04 -20.44 -12.57
CA GLN A 158 15.25 -21.34 -13.42
C GLN A 158 13.86 -21.64 -12.83
N GLY A 159 13.22 -20.62 -12.22
CA GLY A 159 11.92 -20.74 -11.54
C GLY A 159 11.96 -21.41 -10.17
N VAL A 160 13.15 -21.80 -9.68
CA VAL A 160 13.32 -22.45 -8.38
C VAL A 160 13.82 -21.43 -7.35
N LEU A 161 13.06 -21.29 -6.25
CA LEU A 161 13.46 -20.48 -5.11
C LEU A 161 14.59 -21.19 -4.34
N ARG A 162 15.78 -20.57 -4.23
CA ARG A 162 16.82 -21.10 -3.34
C ARG A 162 16.34 -21.10 -1.89
N GLU A 163 16.65 -22.15 -1.14
CA GLU A 163 16.20 -22.32 0.25
C GLU A 163 16.68 -21.18 1.16
N ALA A 164 17.98 -20.92 1.18
CA ALA A 164 18.58 -19.88 1.99
C ALA A 164 18.45 -18.49 1.32
N PRO A 165 18.09 -17.42 2.06
CA PRO A 165 18.16 -16.07 1.55
C PRO A 165 19.62 -15.64 1.38
N VAL A 166 19.86 -14.58 0.60
CA VAL A 166 21.17 -13.92 0.53
C VAL A 166 21.53 -13.45 1.93
N ALA A 167 22.68 -13.88 2.43
CA ALA A 167 23.10 -13.56 3.80
C ALA A 167 23.75 -12.17 3.88
N GLY A 168 23.62 -11.51 5.03
CA GLY A 168 24.27 -10.21 5.28
C GLY A 168 23.58 -8.99 4.67
N THR A 169 22.33 -9.12 4.22
CA THR A 169 21.51 -7.98 3.79
C THR A 169 21.25 -7.01 4.95
N PRO A 170 20.90 -5.74 4.67
CA PRO A 170 20.58 -4.77 5.72
C PRO A 170 19.52 -5.27 6.71
N GLU A 171 19.69 -4.94 7.99
CA GLU A 171 18.65 -5.13 8.99
C GLU A 171 17.50 -4.14 8.73
N VAL A 172 16.28 -4.66 8.65
CA VAL A 172 15.08 -3.89 8.33
C VAL A 172 14.17 -3.74 9.53
N PHE A 173 13.45 -2.63 9.59
CA PHE A 173 12.36 -2.42 10.52
C PHE A 173 11.04 -2.94 9.93
N SER A 174 10.75 -4.21 10.19
CA SER A 174 9.47 -4.84 9.86
C SER A 174 8.68 -5.13 11.14
N HIS A 175 7.93 -4.13 11.62
CA HIS A 175 7.14 -4.23 12.85
C HIS A 175 5.95 -5.20 12.70
N THR A 176 5.50 -5.80 13.80
CA THR A 176 4.33 -6.69 13.89
C THR A 176 2.99 -5.96 13.92
N HIS A 177 3.00 -4.63 13.76
CA HIS A 177 1.78 -3.83 13.77
C HIS A 177 0.94 -4.19 12.54
N GLU A 178 -0.37 -4.33 12.69
CA GLU A 178 -1.25 -4.80 11.60
C GLU A 178 -1.19 -3.90 10.35
N TRP A 179 -0.95 -2.59 10.54
CA TRP A 179 -0.79 -1.60 9.47
C TRP A 179 0.67 -1.37 9.02
N ASN A 180 1.63 -2.20 9.44
CA ASN A 180 3.02 -2.01 9.07
C ASN A 180 3.23 -2.20 7.56
N GLN A 181 3.79 -1.17 6.93
CA GLN A 181 4.17 -1.16 5.51
C GLN A 181 5.69 -1.25 5.32
N GLY A 182 6.47 -1.33 6.40
CA GLY A 182 7.93 -1.40 6.35
C GLY A 182 8.46 -2.80 6.08
N GLY A 183 9.74 -2.87 5.74
CA GLY A 183 10.48 -4.08 5.46
C GLY A 183 11.69 -3.83 4.55
N LEU A 184 12.19 -4.91 3.96
CA LEU A 184 12.97 -4.80 2.71
C LEU A 184 11.99 -4.47 1.59
N LEU A 185 12.23 -3.37 0.89
CA LEU A 185 11.29 -2.81 -0.08
C LEU A 185 11.80 -3.11 -1.48
N ASP A 186 12.40 -2.15 -2.17
CA ASP A 186 12.71 -2.30 -3.59
C ASP A 186 14.10 -2.88 -3.84
N VAL A 187 14.27 -3.49 -5.01
CA VAL A 187 15.56 -3.92 -5.55
C VAL A 187 15.68 -3.41 -6.98
N ALA A 188 16.81 -2.81 -7.31
CA ALA A 188 17.13 -2.36 -8.65
C ALA A 188 18.57 -2.74 -9.02
N LEU A 189 18.84 -2.85 -10.31
CA LEU A 189 20.18 -3.11 -10.84
C LEU A 189 20.77 -1.83 -11.41
N ASP A 190 22.08 -1.71 -11.27
CA ASP A 190 22.84 -0.71 -12.01
C ASP A 190 22.70 -0.92 -13.54
N PRO A 191 22.65 0.14 -14.37
CA PRO A 191 22.63 -0.02 -15.82
C PRO A 191 23.84 -0.79 -16.36
N ALA A 192 24.98 -0.74 -15.65
CA ALA A 192 26.19 -1.50 -15.94
C ALA A 192 26.39 -2.70 -14.98
N TYR A 193 25.29 -3.30 -14.50
CA TYR A 193 25.33 -4.46 -13.60
C TYR A 193 26.17 -5.62 -14.13
N PRO A 194 26.12 -6.02 -15.42
CA PRO A 194 26.97 -7.11 -15.93
C PRO A 194 28.46 -6.87 -15.73
N GLU A 195 28.89 -5.60 -15.69
CA GLU A 195 30.29 -5.22 -15.54
C GLU A 195 30.65 -4.95 -14.06
N ASN A 196 29.77 -4.30 -13.30
CA ASN A 196 30.10 -3.77 -11.97
C ASN A 196 29.45 -4.52 -10.80
N GLY A 197 28.41 -5.32 -11.06
CA GLY A 197 27.68 -6.12 -10.08
C GLY A 197 26.88 -5.33 -9.04
N TRP A 198 26.65 -4.02 -9.25
CA TRP A 198 25.96 -3.17 -8.28
C TRP A 198 24.45 -3.41 -8.27
N ILE A 199 23.94 -3.69 -7.07
CA ILE A 199 22.52 -3.87 -6.77
C ILE A 199 22.15 -2.80 -5.75
N TYR A 200 20.97 -2.21 -5.91
CA TYR A 200 20.42 -1.20 -5.03
C TYR A 200 19.30 -1.81 -4.21
N LEU A 201 19.24 -1.48 -2.91
CA LEU A 201 18.16 -1.87 -2.02
C LEU A 201 17.60 -0.64 -1.31
N SER A 202 16.27 -0.54 -1.27
CA SER A 202 15.58 0.36 -0.36
C SER A 202 14.92 -0.44 0.76
N TYR A 203 14.89 0.13 1.96
CA TYR A 203 14.30 -0.54 3.11
C TYR A 203 13.90 0.44 4.20
N SER A 204 13.02 0.01 5.10
CA SER A 204 12.77 0.74 6.35
C SER A 204 13.91 0.47 7.32
N HIS A 205 14.69 1.49 7.66
CA HIS A 205 15.75 1.42 8.66
C HIS A 205 15.21 1.87 10.02
N GLY A 206 15.35 1.03 11.03
CA GLY A 206 14.95 1.36 12.41
C GLY A 206 15.88 2.40 13.03
N LEU A 207 15.29 3.37 13.70
CA LEU A 207 15.99 4.44 14.40
C LEU A 207 15.84 4.23 15.91
N PRO A 208 16.89 4.52 16.70
CA PRO A 208 16.79 4.48 18.15
C PRO A 208 15.60 5.28 18.66
N ALA A 209 14.90 4.71 19.63
CA ALA A 209 13.84 5.39 20.36
C ALA A 209 14.37 6.70 20.94
N ALA A 210 13.72 7.82 20.63
CA ALA A 210 14.02 9.09 21.29
C ALA A 210 13.30 9.10 22.63
N GLY A 211 14.05 9.20 23.74
CA GLY A 211 13.47 9.41 25.08
C GLY A 211 12.54 8.30 25.60
N GLY A 212 12.74 7.04 25.18
CA GLY A 212 11.91 5.90 25.61
C GLY A 212 10.60 5.72 24.84
N GLY A 213 10.40 6.46 23.74
CA GLY A 213 9.28 6.27 22.80
C GLY A 213 9.41 5.01 21.93
N GLN A 214 8.55 4.89 20.92
CA GLN A 214 8.59 3.75 20.01
C GLN A 214 9.76 3.87 19.00
N THR A 215 10.19 2.74 18.43
CA THR A 215 11.16 2.73 17.34
C THR A 215 10.59 3.48 16.15
N ARG A 216 11.27 4.55 15.73
CA ARG A 216 10.96 5.29 14.51
C ARG A 216 11.65 4.60 13.34
N ALA A 217 11.23 4.87 12.11
CA ALA A 217 11.91 4.31 10.95
C ALA A 217 11.90 5.25 9.75
N MET A 218 13.00 5.20 9.00
CA MET A 218 13.17 5.95 7.76
C MET A 218 13.31 5.03 6.55
N THR A 219 13.03 5.54 5.35
CA THR A 219 13.41 4.87 4.12
C THR A 219 14.89 5.16 3.85
N LYS A 220 15.70 4.11 3.78
CA LYS A 220 17.15 4.17 3.53
C LYS A 220 17.45 3.49 2.20
N VAL A 221 18.43 4.01 1.46
CA VAL A 221 18.88 3.44 0.19
C VAL A 221 20.35 3.10 0.29
N VAL A 222 20.69 1.86 -0.09
CA VAL A 222 22.06 1.35 -0.14
C VAL A 222 22.32 0.70 -1.49
N ARG A 223 23.59 0.56 -1.86
CA ARG A 223 24.02 -0.38 -2.88
C ARG A 223 25.01 -1.40 -2.32
N GLY A 224 25.19 -2.50 -3.03
CA GLY A 224 26.10 -3.58 -2.67
C GLY A 224 26.21 -4.58 -3.81
N ARG A 225 26.93 -5.67 -3.55
CA ARG A 225 27.11 -6.77 -4.51
C ARG A 225 26.74 -8.09 -3.85
N ILE A 226 26.49 -9.10 -4.66
CA ILE A 226 26.37 -10.47 -4.18
C ILE A 226 27.60 -11.27 -4.59
N ARG A 227 28.33 -11.82 -3.62
CA ARG A 227 29.42 -12.80 -3.82
C ARG A 227 29.20 -13.96 -2.87
N ASP A 228 29.33 -15.20 -3.35
CA ASP A 228 29.13 -16.41 -2.56
C ASP A 228 27.81 -16.42 -1.76
N HIS A 229 26.72 -15.97 -2.41
CA HIS A 229 25.38 -15.86 -1.81
C HIS A 229 25.32 -14.91 -0.58
N ARG A 230 26.24 -13.94 -0.52
CA ARG A 230 26.31 -12.92 0.53
C ARG A 230 26.30 -11.52 -0.06
N TRP A 231 25.59 -10.63 0.61
CA TRP A 231 25.64 -9.19 0.38
C TRP A 231 26.95 -8.61 0.91
N VAL A 232 27.70 -7.94 0.04
CA VAL A 232 29.04 -7.40 0.32
C VAL A 232 29.21 -6.02 -0.31
N ASP A 233 30.31 -5.33 0.04
CA ASP A 233 30.67 -4.00 -0.48
C ASP A 233 29.56 -2.95 -0.30
N GLN A 234 28.85 -2.99 0.83
CA GLN A 234 27.71 -2.10 1.03
C GLN A 234 28.12 -0.64 1.16
N GLU A 235 27.42 0.23 0.43
CA GLU A 235 27.53 1.68 0.51
C GLU A 235 26.16 2.31 0.78
N VAL A 236 26.12 3.29 1.68
CA VAL A 236 24.90 4.07 1.95
C VAL A 236 24.81 5.21 0.95
N LEU A 237 23.73 5.25 0.18
CA LEU A 237 23.49 6.27 -0.85
C LEU A 237 22.56 7.37 -0.37
N TYR A 238 21.61 7.02 0.49
CA TYR A 238 20.69 7.98 1.07
C TYR A 238 20.35 7.62 2.51
N GLU A 239 20.56 8.58 3.39
CA GLU A 239 20.15 8.56 4.78
C GLU A 239 19.73 9.98 5.17
N ALA A 240 18.49 10.15 5.62
CA ALA A 240 17.98 11.44 6.03
C ALA A 240 18.20 11.68 7.53
N ASP A 241 18.08 12.95 7.96
CA ASP A 241 18.17 13.30 9.38
C ASP A 241 17.14 12.50 10.20
N PRO A 242 17.55 11.71 11.20
CA PRO A 242 16.64 10.94 12.03
C PRO A 242 15.55 11.77 12.70
N SER A 243 15.79 13.05 13.00
CA SER A 243 14.81 13.95 13.62
C SER A 243 13.61 14.28 12.71
N ALA A 244 13.71 14.01 11.41
CA ALA A 244 12.62 14.20 10.47
C ALA A 244 11.54 13.11 10.54
N TYR A 245 11.82 11.97 11.20
CA TYR A 245 10.91 10.83 11.23
C TYR A 245 10.12 10.70 12.53
N ASN A 246 8.87 10.25 12.37
CA ASN A 246 7.92 9.97 13.43
C ASN A 246 7.83 8.45 13.73
N GLU A 247 6.96 8.08 14.65
CA GLU A 247 6.74 6.71 15.13
C GLU A 247 5.71 5.91 14.31
N ASN A 248 5.20 6.45 13.20
CA ASN A 248 4.19 5.76 12.41
C ASN A 248 4.76 4.50 11.72
N PHE A 249 3.89 3.59 11.30
CA PHE A 249 4.26 2.33 10.64
C PHE A 249 3.93 2.28 9.13
N TRP A 250 3.50 3.39 8.54
CA TRP A 250 2.96 3.44 7.18
C TRP A 250 3.53 4.62 6.39
N HIS A 251 3.41 4.52 5.07
CA HIS A 251 3.85 5.47 4.06
C HIS A 251 5.38 5.57 3.94
N TYR A 252 6.06 4.45 3.75
CA TYR A 252 7.51 4.44 3.51
C TYR A 252 7.87 4.89 2.08
N GLY A 253 6.98 4.69 1.11
CA GLY A 253 7.38 4.68 -0.30
C GLY A 253 8.36 3.53 -0.54
N GLY A 254 9.53 3.85 -1.08
CA GLY A 254 10.65 2.92 -1.27
C GLY A 254 10.90 2.47 -2.70
N ARG A 255 9.99 2.74 -3.65
CA ARG A 255 10.20 2.37 -5.04
C ARG A 255 11.34 3.18 -5.64
N MET A 256 12.17 2.54 -6.45
CA MET A 256 13.33 3.08 -7.13
C MET A 256 13.19 2.93 -8.65
N ALA A 257 13.76 3.87 -9.39
CA ALA A 257 13.94 3.78 -10.84
C ALA A 257 15.30 4.38 -11.19
N LEU A 258 16.13 3.62 -11.93
CA LEU A 258 17.48 4.02 -12.30
C LEU A 258 17.54 4.20 -13.81
N ASP A 259 17.94 5.38 -14.27
CA ASP A 259 18.07 5.66 -15.71
C ASP A 259 19.44 5.23 -16.27
N ALA A 260 19.56 5.23 -17.59
CA ALA A 260 20.78 4.83 -18.29
C ALA A 260 21.98 5.76 -18.03
N GLU A 261 21.75 6.98 -17.53
CA GLU A 261 22.80 7.92 -17.15
C GLU A 261 23.19 7.80 -15.67
N GLY A 262 22.63 6.82 -14.95
CA GLY A 262 22.93 6.55 -13.56
C GLY A 262 22.25 7.51 -12.59
N ARG A 263 21.14 8.16 -12.95
CA ARG A 263 20.31 8.92 -12.00
C ARG A 263 19.31 7.98 -11.34
N LEU A 264 19.41 7.85 -10.03
CA LEU A 264 18.53 7.06 -9.18
C LEU A 264 17.40 7.94 -8.64
N TYR A 265 16.18 7.67 -9.09
CA TYR A 265 14.95 8.23 -8.54
C TYR A 265 14.41 7.28 -7.49
N PHE A 266 13.97 7.79 -6.35
CA PHE A 266 13.35 6.95 -5.32
C PHE A 266 12.29 7.69 -4.52
N SER A 267 11.25 6.97 -4.09
CA SER A 267 10.15 7.54 -3.32
C SER A 267 10.38 7.46 -1.81
N VAL A 268 10.03 8.54 -1.11
CA VAL A 268 9.89 8.56 0.35
C VAL A 268 8.49 9.10 0.66
N GLY A 269 7.66 8.28 1.29
CA GLY A 269 6.30 8.69 1.65
C GLY A 269 6.27 9.74 2.78
N ASP A 270 5.09 10.33 3.01
CA ASP A 270 4.86 11.40 3.98
C ASP A 270 4.90 10.94 5.45
N ARG A 271 5.04 9.63 5.70
CA ARG A 271 4.97 9.01 7.04
C ARG A 271 3.70 9.35 7.81
N GLY A 272 2.59 9.63 7.13
CA GLY A 272 1.32 10.09 7.73
C GLY A 272 1.30 11.56 8.14
N ALA A 273 2.31 12.35 7.79
CA ALA A 273 2.41 13.78 8.09
C ALA A 273 2.26 14.61 6.81
N ALA A 274 1.02 14.70 6.29
CA ALA A 274 0.72 15.32 5.00
C ALA A 274 1.23 16.77 4.85
N GLU A 275 1.29 17.55 5.93
CA GLU A 275 1.84 18.91 5.88
C GLU A 275 3.35 18.92 5.59
N GLN A 276 4.10 17.93 6.10
CA GLN A 276 5.54 17.81 5.85
C GLN A 276 5.84 17.45 4.38
N ALA A 277 4.89 16.83 3.68
CA ALA A 277 5.04 16.54 2.25
C ALA A 277 5.26 17.81 1.42
N ARG A 278 4.70 18.95 1.88
CA ARG A 278 4.80 20.26 1.23
C ARG A 278 6.09 21.02 1.57
N GLU A 279 6.84 20.59 2.58
CA GLU A 279 8.07 21.25 3.05
C GLU A 279 9.29 20.71 2.27
N PRO A 280 9.98 21.51 1.44
CA PRO A 280 11.16 21.03 0.68
C PRO A 280 12.37 20.70 1.55
N THR A 281 12.43 21.21 2.78
CA THR A 281 13.47 20.90 3.78
C THR A 281 13.28 19.55 4.46
N ARG A 282 12.13 18.89 4.25
CA ARG A 282 11.82 17.57 4.81
C ARG A 282 12.00 16.46 3.79
N PRO A 283 12.49 15.27 4.21
CA PRO A 283 12.65 14.12 3.34
C PRO A 283 11.31 13.43 3.02
N ASN A 284 10.25 13.71 3.78
CA ASN A 284 8.98 13.00 3.70
C ASN A 284 8.11 13.54 2.55
N GLY A 285 7.40 12.65 1.86
CA GLY A 285 6.46 13.00 0.79
C GLY A 285 7.14 13.54 -0.46
N LYS A 286 8.24 12.89 -0.86
CA LYS A 286 9.14 13.32 -1.93
C LYS A 286 9.40 12.18 -2.91
N ILE A 287 9.65 12.55 -4.17
CA ILE A 287 10.55 11.78 -5.02
C ILE A 287 11.90 12.46 -4.94
N HIS A 288 12.92 11.69 -4.57
CA HIS A 288 14.31 12.13 -4.55
C HIS A 288 15.01 11.68 -5.83
N ARG A 289 16.04 12.41 -6.24
CA ARG A 289 16.96 12.06 -7.32
C ARG A 289 18.40 12.25 -6.85
N ILE A 290 19.17 11.17 -6.89
CA ILE A 290 20.62 11.13 -6.65
C ILE A 290 21.31 10.44 -7.84
N MET A 291 22.63 10.48 -7.90
CA MET A 291 23.40 9.65 -8.82
C MET A 291 23.58 8.24 -8.23
N ALA A 292 23.98 7.29 -9.07
CA ALA A 292 24.27 5.90 -8.73
C ALA A 292 25.26 5.73 -7.57
N ASP A 293 26.15 6.71 -7.36
CA ASP A 293 27.12 6.77 -6.25
C ASP A 293 26.64 7.55 -5.03
N GLY A 294 25.39 8.03 -5.04
CA GLY A 294 24.78 8.79 -3.94
C GLY A 294 25.03 10.30 -4.00
N THR A 295 25.85 10.78 -4.94
CA THR A 295 26.03 12.23 -5.12
C THR A 295 24.76 12.89 -5.67
N VAL A 296 24.58 14.19 -5.45
CA VAL A 296 23.39 14.91 -5.93
C VAL A 296 23.66 15.49 -7.32
N PRO A 297 22.82 15.23 -8.33
CA PRO A 297 22.95 15.82 -9.67
C PRO A 297 22.91 17.36 -9.60
N GLN A 298 23.81 18.02 -10.35
CA GLN A 298 23.89 19.49 -10.36
C GLN A 298 22.65 20.16 -10.95
N ASP A 299 21.91 19.45 -11.79
CA ASP A 299 20.66 19.88 -12.42
C ASP A 299 19.42 19.56 -11.57
N ASN A 300 19.58 19.12 -10.30
CA ASN A 300 18.42 18.95 -9.41
C ASN A 300 17.68 20.28 -9.20
N PRO A 301 16.33 20.28 -9.18
CA PRO A 301 15.54 21.52 -9.10
C PRO A 301 15.80 22.37 -7.85
N PHE A 302 16.31 21.74 -6.78
CA PHE A 302 16.58 22.38 -5.49
C PHE A 302 18.06 22.42 -5.13
N GLN A 303 18.96 22.06 -6.05
CA GLN A 303 20.39 22.09 -5.83
C GLN A 303 20.87 23.50 -5.45
N GLY A 304 21.70 23.61 -4.40
CA GLY A 304 22.28 24.88 -3.94
C GLY A 304 21.33 25.81 -3.17
N ARG A 305 20.08 25.40 -2.94
CA ARG A 305 19.12 26.16 -2.13
C ARG A 305 19.27 25.83 -0.64
N ALA A 306 19.29 26.86 0.20
CA ALA A 306 19.35 26.68 1.65
C ALA A 306 18.00 26.25 2.27
N ASP A 307 16.89 26.47 1.56
CA ASP A 307 15.52 26.21 2.01
C ASP A 307 14.94 24.90 1.45
N ALA A 308 15.79 23.99 0.99
CA ALA A 308 15.37 22.70 0.44
C ALA A 308 16.47 21.63 0.56
N LEU A 309 16.07 20.36 0.61
CA LEU A 309 17.01 19.26 0.47
C LEU A 309 17.44 19.14 -0.99
N ALA A 310 18.75 19.13 -1.22
CA ALA A 310 19.35 19.08 -2.55
C ALA A 310 18.89 17.88 -3.40
N SER A 311 18.60 16.74 -2.77
CA SER A 311 18.14 15.52 -3.44
C SER A 311 16.67 15.55 -3.87
N VAL A 312 15.88 16.55 -3.47
CA VAL A 312 14.45 16.61 -3.85
C VAL A 312 14.33 16.83 -5.36
N TYR A 313 13.52 16.00 -6.01
CA TYR A 313 13.15 16.13 -7.41
C TYR A 313 11.71 16.62 -7.57
N SER A 314 10.78 16.02 -6.82
CA SER A 314 9.39 16.49 -6.68
C SER A 314 8.90 16.31 -5.23
N TYR A 315 7.86 17.05 -4.86
CA TYR A 315 7.33 17.07 -3.49
C TYR A 315 5.80 17.19 -3.48
N GLY A 316 5.20 16.97 -2.30
CA GLY A 316 3.75 16.98 -2.12
C GLY A 316 3.09 15.60 -2.28
N HIS A 317 3.89 14.53 -2.22
CA HIS A 317 3.40 13.16 -2.37
C HIS A 317 2.94 12.57 -1.02
N ARG A 318 1.91 11.74 -1.05
CA ARG A 318 1.42 11.02 0.13
C ARG A 318 2.20 9.73 0.35
N ASN A 319 2.01 8.75 -0.52
CA ASN A 319 2.68 7.45 -0.41
C ASN A 319 2.92 6.81 -1.79
N PRO A 320 3.95 7.24 -2.54
CA PRO A 320 4.24 6.68 -3.86
C PRO A 320 4.69 5.23 -3.79
N GLN A 321 3.98 4.34 -4.49
CA GLN A 321 4.23 2.89 -4.52
C GLN A 321 4.79 2.41 -5.86
N GLY A 322 4.30 2.98 -6.97
CA GLY A 322 4.83 2.73 -8.31
C GLY A 322 5.71 3.88 -8.76
N LEU A 323 6.83 3.56 -9.40
CA LEU A 323 7.78 4.49 -9.98
C LEU A 323 8.47 3.78 -11.15
N THR A 324 8.44 4.36 -12.34
CA THR A 324 9.09 3.79 -13.52
C THR A 324 9.50 4.88 -14.50
N LEU A 325 10.43 4.57 -15.38
CA LEU A 325 10.85 5.43 -16.48
C LEU A 325 10.20 4.92 -17.77
N GLU A 326 9.56 5.82 -18.50
CA GLU A 326 8.99 5.52 -19.82
C GLU A 326 10.15 5.17 -20.79
N PRO A 327 10.13 3.98 -21.41
CA PRO A 327 11.16 3.59 -22.37
C PRO A 327 11.26 4.60 -23.53
N GLY A 328 12.48 4.96 -23.90
CA GLY A 328 12.78 5.87 -25.00
C GLY A 328 12.69 7.36 -24.67
N THR A 329 11.70 7.80 -23.89
CA THR A 329 11.61 9.23 -23.49
C THR A 329 12.32 9.53 -22.18
N GLY A 330 12.49 8.54 -21.30
CA GLY A 330 13.02 8.72 -19.94
C GLY A 330 12.09 9.48 -19.00
N ARG A 331 10.82 9.68 -19.36
CA ARG A 331 9.85 10.36 -18.48
C ARG A 331 9.57 9.52 -17.24
N LEU A 332 9.65 10.14 -16.07
CA LEU A 332 9.31 9.50 -14.82
C LEU A 332 7.80 9.45 -14.62
N TRP A 333 7.25 8.26 -14.40
CA TRP A 333 5.86 8.02 -14.02
C TRP A 333 5.79 7.51 -12.59
N ALA A 334 4.88 8.06 -11.81
CA ALA A 334 4.65 7.66 -10.42
C ALA A 334 3.17 7.39 -10.17
N THR A 335 2.89 6.44 -9.27
CA THR A 335 1.53 6.19 -8.75
C THR A 335 1.56 6.19 -7.23
N GLU A 336 0.50 6.70 -6.61
CA GLU A 336 0.40 6.86 -5.16
C GLU A 336 -1.01 6.56 -4.64
N HIS A 337 -1.10 6.28 -3.33
CA HIS A 337 -2.32 6.00 -2.59
C HIS A 337 -2.68 7.14 -1.63
#